data_AF-A0AB74BQL6-F1
#
_entry.id   AF-A0AB74BQL6-F1
#
_cell.length_a   1.000
_cell.length_b   1.000
_cell.length_c   1.000
_cell.angle_alpha   90.00
_cell.angle_beta   90.00
_cell.angle_gamma   90.00
#
_symmetry.space_group_name_H-M   'P 1'
#
loop_
_entity.id
_entity.type
_entity.pdbx_description
1 polymer ?
#
loop_
_entity_poly.entity_id
_entity_poly.type
_entity_poly.pdbx_seq_one_letter_code
_entity_poly.pdbx_strand_id
1 'polypeptide(L)'
;MYQESLLSPDVVKHSTLDIFGRLKIPLVNLRDSSDWIELDTENTDYSSLTGIVIDGVKDANGETEFTMEAPYYNLHMSSVEGEPTFNSKGFDFEDDGMYTIDKSQTRYGLTEVYFNFTIPDTNFKASFNLTEQYVDMRVKCIDGIANCATTAIRPISRTSPHANGTYWADMRAIHTLFSYLRSTGSERSLTEAYFRNPDTPLAADIYTGSTFTIPVDIFLLRLTQVVNTYALLLSASSGGEVYTGTGTFTDSSPPPVYEISWPWLAISIVATSTIIVGAFVPALLGFFTRNPDILGYVSTMTRDAPNLKIPPGGGTLGGMDRALFLKDISIRLGEITDDSVSVSRIGIGTLDQASPSNKGRLYE
;
A
#
# COMPACT_ATOMS: atom_id res chain seq x y z
N MET A 1 20.68 2.54 -6.47
CA MET A 1 19.89 1.76 -7.45
C MET A 1 20.70 0.65 -8.13
N TYR A 2 21.67 0.92 -9.02
CA TYR A 2 22.37 -0.18 -9.73
C TYR A 2 23.04 -1.20 -8.79
N GLN A 3 23.86 -0.73 -7.85
CA GLN A 3 24.51 -1.61 -6.87
C GLN A 3 23.50 -2.33 -5.96
N GLU A 4 22.37 -1.69 -5.64
CA GLU A 4 21.31 -2.30 -4.83
C GLU A 4 20.63 -3.44 -5.58
N SER A 5 20.41 -3.30 -6.89
CA SER A 5 19.89 -4.37 -7.75
C SER A 5 20.85 -5.57 -7.78
N LEU A 6 22.17 -5.34 -7.88
CA LEU A 6 23.18 -6.40 -7.80
C LEU A 6 23.21 -7.09 -6.42
N LEU A 7 22.99 -6.33 -5.34
CA LEU A 7 23.02 -6.81 -3.97
C LEU A 7 21.67 -7.35 -3.47
N SER A 8 20.64 -7.34 -4.31
CA SER A 8 19.31 -7.82 -3.94
C SER A 8 19.35 -9.30 -3.52
N PRO A 9 18.50 -9.74 -2.58
CA PRO A 9 18.43 -11.14 -2.19
C PRO A 9 18.11 -12.04 -3.39
N ASP A 10 18.59 -13.28 -3.35
CA ASP A 10 18.38 -14.29 -4.40
C ASP A 10 16.88 -14.43 -4.79
N VAL A 11 16.02 -14.53 -3.79
CA VAL A 11 14.55 -14.57 -3.96
C VAL A 11 14.03 -13.37 -4.77
N VAL A 12 14.61 -12.19 -4.59
CA VAL A 12 14.21 -11.00 -5.35
C VAL A 12 14.80 -11.02 -6.75
N LYS A 13 16.01 -11.55 -6.97
CA LYS A 13 16.60 -11.67 -8.32
C LYS A 13 15.77 -12.55 -9.23
N HIS A 14 15.25 -13.65 -8.69
CA HIS A 14 14.37 -14.59 -9.38
C HIS A 14 12.87 -14.23 -9.32
N SER A 15 12.49 -13.18 -8.57
CA SER A 15 11.09 -12.70 -8.53
C SER A 15 10.70 -11.95 -9.81
N THR A 16 9.39 -11.97 -10.10
CA THR A 16 8.75 -11.16 -11.16
C THR A 16 8.90 -9.66 -10.94
N LEU A 17 9.10 -9.23 -9.69
CA LEU A 17 9.31 -7.84 -9.32
C LEU A 17 10.75 -7.59 -8.87
N ASP A 18 11.23 -6.37 -9.07
CA ASP A 18 12.50 -5.91 -8.49
C ASP A 18 12.34 -5.42 -7.03
N ILE A 19 13.46 -5.03 -6.41
CA ILE A 19 13.49 -4.47 -5.05
C ILE A 19 12.66 -3.18 -4.88
N PHE A 20 12.25 -2.55 -5.97
CA PHE A 20 11.43 -1.33 -5.99
C PHE A 20 9.96 -1.62 -6.33
N GLY A 21 9.55 -2.90 -6.43
CA GLY A 21 8.19 -3.30 -6.77
C GLY A 21 7.84 -3.10 -8.24
N ARG A 22 8.83 -3.06 -9.13
CA ARG A 22 8.65 -2.87 -10.57
C ARG A 22 8.68 -4.21 -11.30
N LEU A 23 7.79 -4.39 -12.27
CA LEU A 23 7.71 -5.62 -13.05
C LEU A 23 8.95 -5.81 -13.92
N LYS A 24 9.58 -6.98 -13.85
CA LYS A 24 10.71 -7.33 -14.72
C LYS A 24 10.23 -7.94 -16.02
N ILE A 25 11.02 -7.72 -17.06
CA ILE A 25 10.79 -8.30 -18.38
C ILE A 25 11.45 -9.69 -18.44
N PRO A 26 10.69 -10.76 -18.70
CA PRO A 26 11.25 -12.09 -18.93
C PRO A 26 12.27 -12.10 -20.06
N LEU A 27 13.38 -12.81 -19.86
CA LEU A 27 14.34 -13.11 -20.91
C LEU A 27 13.92 -14.40 -21.59
N VAL A 28 13.60 -14.31 -22.88
CA VAL A 28 13.20 -15.46 -23.67
C VAL A 28 14.07 -15.57 -24.90
N ASN A 29 14.49 -16.80 -25.20
CA ASN A 29 15.09 -17.15 -26.48
C ASN A 29 13.97 -17.25 -27.52
N LEU A 30 13.59 -16.09 -28.02
CA LEU A 30 12.54 -15.95 -29.02
C LEU A 30 13.05 -16.54 -30.33
N ARG A 31 12.56 -17.74 -30.67
CA ARG A 31 12.58 -18.20 -32.07
C ARG A 31 11.64 -17.30 -32.86
N ASP A 32 11.79 -17.22 -34.19
CA ASP A 32 10.94 -16.42 -35.11
C ASP A 32 9.46 -16.88 -35.17
N SER A 33 8.89 -17.41 -34.08
CA SER A 33 7.47 -17.66 -33.93
C SER A 33 6.80 -16.40 -33.40
N SER A 34 5.72 -15.98 -34.06
CA SER A 34 4.83 -14.91 -33.61
C SER A 34 3.87 -15.33 -32.49
N ASP A 35 3.96 -16.58 -32.02
CA ASP A 35 3.02 -17.16 -31.08
C ASP A 35 3.35 -16.77 -29.63
N TRP A 36 2.32 -16.81 -28.78
CA TRP A 36 2.47 -16.60 -27.34
C TRP A 36 3.21 -17.78 -26.71
N ILE A 37 4.28 -17.47 -25.99
CA ILE A 37 5.02 -18.41 -25.15
C ILE A 37 4.50 -18.24 -23.74
N GLU A 38 3.79 -19.26 -23.24
CA GLU A 38 3.34 -19.31 -21.85
C GLU A 38 4.55 -19.51 -20.93
N LEU A 39 4.65 -18.70 -19.88
CA LEU A 39 5.77 -18.66 -18.96
C LEU A 39 5.45 -19.41 -17.68
N ASP A 40 6.43 -20.18 -17.22
CA ASP A 40 6.45 -20.69 -15.85
C ASP A 40 7.12 -19.65 -14.95
N THR A 41 6.33 -18.96 -14.13
CA THR A 41 6.81 -17.87 -13.27
C THR A 41 7.87 -18.30 -12.26
N GLU A 42 7.96 -19.60 -11.93
CA GLU A 42 8.97 -20.12 -11.00
C GLU A 42 10.33 -20.37 -11.69
N ASN A 43 10.33 -20.61 -13.01
CA ASN A 43 11.52 -20.99 -13.77
C ASN A 43 11.72 -20.08 -14.99
N THR A 44 11.61 -18.78 -14.76
CA THR A 44 11.81 -17.74 -15.78
C THR A 44 12.99 -16.86 -15.41
N ASP A 45 13.97 -16.79 -16.31
CA ASP A 45 15.03 -15.78 -16.24
C ASP A 45 14.51 -14.42 -16.70
N TYR A 46 15.08 -13.36 -16.16
CA TYR A 46 14.72 -11.98 -16.51
C TYR A 46 15.86 -11.29 -17.25
N SER A 47 15.49 -10.36 -18.15
CA SER A 47 16.45 -9.63 -18.98
C SER A 47 17.28 -8.63 -18.17
N SER A 48 16.82 -8.26 -16.97
CA SER A 48 17.44 -7.30 -16.06
C SER A 48 17.07 -7.59 -14.60
N LEU A 49 17.83 -7.01 -13.67
CA LEU A 49 17.59 -7.09 -12.22
C LEU A 49 16.66 -5.97 -11.71
N THR A 50 16.38 -4.97 -12.54
CA THR A 50 15.44 -3.89 -12.24
C THR A 50 14.25 -3.98 -13.19
N GLY A 51 13.06 -3.65 -12.69
CA GLY A 51 11.84 -3.66 -13.46
C GLY A 51 11.54 -2.32 -14.10
N ILE A 52 10.53 -2.36 -14.97
CA ILE A 52 9.97 -1.21 -15.66
C ILE A 52 8.82 -0.59 -14.87
N VAL A 53 8.63 0.72 -15.05
CA VAL A 53 7.56 1.45 -14.37
C VAL A 53 6.28 1.28 -15.18
N ILE A 54 5.27 0.68 -14.56
CA ILE A 54 3.93 0.50 -15.14
C ILE A 54 2.96 1.35 -14.35
N ASP A 55 2.02 1.99 -15.05
CA ASP A 55 0.95 2.78 -14.44
C ASP A 55 -0.43 2.24 -14.83
N GLY A 56 -1.45 2.60 -14.06
CA GLY A 56 -2.85 2.22 -14.32
C GLY A 56 -3.29 0.87 -13.75
N VAL A 57 -2.43 0.16 -13.01
CA VAL A 57 -2.83 -1.03 -12.24
C VAL A 57 -3.63 -0.59 -11.03
N LYS A 58 -4.88 -1.05 -10.91
CA LYS A 58 -5.75 -0.69 -9.79
C LYS A 58 -5.29 -1.39 -8.52
N ASP A 59 -5.10 -0.61 -7.47
CA ASP A 59 -4.87 -1.12 -6.11
C ASP A 59 -6.22 -1.45 -5.44
N ALA A 60 -6.85 -2.51 -5.93
CA ALA A 60 -8.15 -2.98 -5.48
C ALA A 60 -8.21 -4.50 -5.51
N ASN A 61 -9.05 -5.09 -4.65
CA ASN A 61 -9.26 -6.54 -4.62
C ASN A 61 -9.84 -6.99 -5.96
N GLY A 62 -9.07 -7.78 -6.70
CA GLY A 62 -9.43 -8.11 -8.06
C GLY A 62 -8.26 -8.60 -8.89
N GLU A 63 -8.60 -8.93 -10.12
CA GLU A 63 -7.64 -9.38 -11.12
C GLU A 63 -7.54 -8.35 -12.23
N THR A 64 -6.32 -7.84 -12.47
CA THR A 64 -6.02 -7.02 -13.64
C THR A 64 -5.25 -7.86 -14.65
N GLU A 65 -5.78 -7.99 -15.86
CA GLU A 65 -5.08 -8.64 -16.97
C GLU A 65 -4.94 -7.65 -18.12
N PHE A 66 -3.72 -7.46 -18.61
CA PHE A 66 -3.42 -6.55 -19.71
C PHE A 66 -2.24 -7.03 -20.56
N THR A 67 -2.17 -6.52 -21.79
CA THR A 67 -1.00 -6.69 -22.65
C THR A 67 -0.24 -5.37 -22.74
N MET A 68 1.08 -5.45 -22.74
CA MET A 68 1.96 -4.28 -22.86
C MET A 68 3.19 -4.64 -23.69
N GLU A 69 3.77 -3.62 -24.32
CA GLU A 69 4.96 -3.78 -25.14
C GLU A 69 6.17 -3.23 -24.39
N ALA A 70 7.30 -3.94 -24.45
CA ALA A 70 8.54 -3.51 -23.81
C ALA A 70 9.77 -3.90 -24.63
N PRO A 71 10.80 -3.04 -24.72
CA PRO A 71 12.09 -3.40 -25.28
C PRO A 71 13.07 -3.90 -24.22
N TYR A 72 14.05 -4.70 -24.64
CA TYR A 72 15.29 -4.95 -23.90
C TYR A 72 16.45 -5.24 -24.86
N TYR A 73 17.69 -5.05 -24.40
CA TYR A 73 18.88 -5.45 -25.14
C TYR A 73 19.12 -6.96 -25.01
N ASN A 74 19.29 -7.62 -26.15
CA ASN A 74 19.70 -9.02 -26.20
C ASN A 74 21.16 -9.09 -26.66
N LEU A 75 21.98 -9.84 -25.94
CA LEU A 75 23.38 -10.03 -26.30
C LEU A 75 23.53 -11.37 -27.00
N HIS A 76 24.14 -11.35 -28.18
CA HIS A 76 24.51 -12.52 -28.95
C HIS A 76 26.02 -12.67 -28.95
N MET A 77 26.51 -13.82 -28.51
CA MET A 77 27.94 -14.11 -28.56
C MET A 77 28.35 -14.43 -30.00
N SER A 78 29.29 -13.66 -30.54
CA SER A 78 29.80 -13.80 -31.92
C SER A 78 31.05 -14.68 -31.98
N SER A 79 31.95 -14.53 -31.01
CA SER A 79 33.14 -15.36 -30.85
C SER A 79 33.57 -15.41 -29.39
N VAL A 80 34.28 -16.47 -29.02
CA VAL A 80 34.84 -16.65 -27.68
C VAL A 80 36.20 -17.33 -27.77
N GLU A 81 37.17 -16.78 -27.04
CA GLU A 81 38.50 -17.30 -26.86
C GLU A 81 38.76 -17.47 -25.36
N GLY A 82 39.17 -18.67 -24.95
CA GLY A 82 39.37 -19.00 -23.53
C GLY A 82 38.07 -19.24 -22.75
N GLU A 83 38.19 -19.28 -21.42
CA GLU A 83 37.06 -19.47 -20.51
C GLU A 83 36.90 -18.24 -19.60
N PRO A 84 35.66 -17.80 -19.28
CA PRO A 84 35.43 -16.62 -18.47
C PRO A 84 35.91 -16.86 -17.04
N THR A 85 37.13 -16.44 -16.76
CA THR A 85 37.83 -16.66 -15.50
C THR A 85 38.07 -15.33 -14.80
N PHE A 86 37.32 -15.07 -13.74
CA PHE A 86 37.37 -13.83 -12.98
C PHE A 86 38.41 -13.90 -11.86
N ASN A 87 39.17 -12.83 -11.65
CA ASN A 87 40.39 -12.82 -10.83
C ASN A 87 40.53 -11.61 -9.89
N SER A 88 39.46 -10.85 -9.69
CA SER A 88 39.35 -9.63 -8.85
C SER A 88 40.15 -8.46 -9.37
N LYS A 89 40.53 -8.44 -10.65
CA LYS A 89 41.21 -7.30 -11.27
C LYS A 89 40.30 -6.49 -12.19
N GLY A 90 39.00 -6.77 -12.16
CA GLY A 90 38.00 -6.16 -13.01
C GLY A 90 37.91 -6.80 -14.40
N PHE A 91 37.24 -6.10 -15.30
CA PHE A 91 37.07 -6.47 -16.70
C PHE A 91 36.97 -5.21 -17.57
N ASP A 92 37.20 -5.37 -18.86
CA ASP A 92 37.16 -4.30 -19.84
C ASP A 92 36.15 -4.55 -20.95
N PHE A 93 35.64 -3.44 -21.49
CA PHE A 93 34.93 -3.40 -22.76
C PHE A 93 35.79 -2.61 -23.75
N GLU A 94 36.27 -3.30 -24.79
CA GLU A 94 36.92 -2.66 -25.92
C GLU A 94 35.86 -2.51 -27.02
N ASP A 95 35.41 -1.28 -27.22
CA ASP A 95 34.52 -0.91 -28.31
C ASP A 95 35.33 -0.79 -29.59
N ASP A 96 35.08 -1.69 -30.56
CA ASP A 96 35.76 -1.68 -31.85
C ASP A 96 35.29 -0.51 -32.75
N GLY A 97 34.34 0.33 -32.27
CA GLY A 97 33.85 1.48 -33.01
C GLY A 97 32.97 1.10 -34.21
N MET A 98 32.64 -0.19 -34.36
CA MET A 98 31.87 -0.71 -35.49
C MET A 98 30.40 -0.80 -35.11
N TYR A 99 29.71 0.27 -35.46
CA TYR A 99 28.29 0.48 -35.18
C TYR A 99 27.54 0.47 -36.51
N THR A 100 26.65 -0.51 -36.72
CA THR A 100 25.78 -0.49 -37.90
C THR A 100 24.55 0.36 -37.56
N ILE A 101 24.52 1.55 -38.17
CA ILE A 101 23.37 2.46 -38.05
C ILE A 101 22.49 2.25 -39.27
N ASP A 102 21.33 1.61 -39.11
CA ASP A 102 20.30 1.66 -40.14
C ASP A 102 19.41 2.89 -39.94
N LYS A 103 19.86 4.01 -40.53
CA LYS A 103 19.13 5.28 -40.54
C LYS A 103 17.83 5.25 -41.36
N SER A 104 17.59 4.19 -42.14
CA SER A 104 16.36 4.07 -42.93
C SER A 104 15.17 3.58 -42.10
N GLN A 105 15.43 2.97 -40.95
CA GLN A 105 14.42 2.36 -40.08
C GLN A 105 14.12 3.17 -38.80
N THR A 106 14.95 4.15 -38.45
CA THR A 106 14.73 5.03 -37.28
C THR A 106 15.32 6.43 -37.50
N ARG A 107 14.84 7.42 -36.73
CA ARG A 107 15.44 8.77 -36.72
C ARG A 107 16.79 8.80 -35.97
N TYR A 108 17.12 7.78 -35.14
CA TYR A 108 18.29 7.77 -34.23
C TYR A 108 18.93 6.41 -33.85
N GLY A 109 18.51 5.25 -34.38
CA GLY A 109 18.82 3.93 -33.79
C GLY A 109 19.99 3.18 -34.41
N LEU A 110 20.87 2.67 -33.55
CA LEU A 110 21.77 1.56 -33.84
C LEU A 110 20.96 0.26 -33.95
N THR A 111 21.30 -0.60 -34.89
CA THR A 111 20.61 -1.89 -35.08
C THR A 111 21.43 -3.03 -34.48
N GLU A 112 22.76 -2.92 -34.56
CA GLU A 112 23.70 -3.88 -34.00
C GLU A 112 24.92 -3.13 -33.46
N VAL A 113 25.37 -3.49 -32.26
CA VAL A 113 26.60 -2.96 -31.67
C VAL A 113 27.56 -4.11 -31.39
N TYR A 114 28.77 -3.99 -31.93
CA TYR A 114 29.84 -4.95 -31.72
C TYR A 114 30.82 -4.44 -30.66
N PHE A 115 31.08 -5.25 -29.63
CA PHE A 115 32.07 -4.93 -28.62
C PHE A 115 32.80 -6.19 -28.16
N ASN A 116 34.03 -5.99 -27.69
CA ASN A 116 34.86 -7.03 -27.11
C ASN A 116 34.86 -6.91 -25.59
N PHE A 117 34.80 -8.05 -24.92
CA PHE A 117 34.96 -8.17 -23.47
C PHE A 117 36.27 -8.89 -23.17
N THR A 118 37.04 -8.34 -22.23
CA THR A 118 38.31 -8.95 -21.80
C THR A 118 38.44 -8.93 -20.29
N ILE A 119 39.15 -9.92 -19.74
CA ILE A 119 39.53 -9.95 -18.32
C ILE A 119 41.05 -9.81 -18.23
N PRO A 120 41.59 -8.78 -17.54
CA PRO A 120 43.02 -8.58 -17.38
C PRO A 120 43.73 -9.82 -16.84
N ASP A 121 44.97 -10.05 -17.28
CA ASP A 121 45.81 -11.19 -16.88
C ASP A 121 45.20 -12.58 -17.20
N THR A 122 44.26 -12.63 -18.15
CA THR A 122 43.71 -13.89 -18.68
C THR A 122 43.77 -13.89 -20.20
N ASN A 123 43.56 -15.06 -20.81
CA ASN A 123 43.37 -15.21 -22.25
C ASN A 123 41.90 -15.11 -22.66
N PHE A 124 41.00 -14.71 -21.75
CA PHE A 124 39.58 -14.62 -22.05
C PHE A 124 39.28 -13.37 -22.89
N LYS A 125 38.79 -13.61 -24.10
CA LYS A 125 38.27 -12.58 -25.00
C LYS A 125 36.97 -13.07 -25.62
N ALA A 126 35.91 -12.27 -25.54
CA ALA A 126 34.64 -12.60 -26.15
C ALA A 126 34.11 -11.40 -26.93
N SER A 127 33.59 -11.64 -28.13
CA SER A 127 32.96 -10.61 -28.95
C SER A 127 31.45 -10.79 -28.92
N PHE A 128 30.72 -9.70 -28.73
CA PHE A 128 29.27 -9.69 -28.64
C PHE A 128 28.66 -8.76 -29.68
N ASN A 129 27.49 -9.15 -30.17
CA ASN A 129 26.58 -8.28 -30.89
C ASN A 129 25.36 -8.00 -29.98
N LEU A 130 25.12 -6.74 -29.68
CA LEU A 130 23.96 -6.28 -28.94
C LEU A 130 22.87 -5.82 -29.91
N THR A 131 21.71 -6.44 -29.79
CA THR A 131 20.50 -6.14 -30.58
C THR A 131 19.39 -5.66 -29.65
N GLU A 132 18.49 -4.83 -30.18
CA GLU A 132 17.30 -4.41 -29.45
C GLU A 132 16.14 -5.36 -29.79
N GLN A 133 15.61 -6.03 -28.77
CA GLN A 133 14.49 -6.96 -28.88
C GLN A 133 13.22 -6.31 -28.34
N TYR A 134 12.13 -6.36 -29.12
CA TYR A 134 10.81 -5.92 -28.68
C TYR A 134 9.92 -7.12 -28.40
N VAL A 135 9.20 -7.05 -27.28
CA VAL A 135 8.28 -8.08 -26.84
C VAL A 135 6.92 -7.49 -26.51
N ASP A 136 5.89 -8.28 -26.76
CA ASP A 136 4.55 -8.07 -26.22
C ASP A 136 4.35 -9.09 -25.11
N MET A 137 4.01 -8.59 -23.93
CA MET A 137 3.92 -9.36 -22.70
C MET A 137 2.51 -9.26 -22.12
N ARG A 138 1.95 -10.42 -21.78
CA ARG A 138 0.67 -10.54 -21.07
C ARG A 138 0.96 -10.55 -19.58
N VAL A 139 0.42 -9.57 -18.88
CA VAL A 139 0.64 -9.36 -17.46
C VAL A 139 -0.65 -9.60 -16.72
N LYS A 140 -0.56 -10.37 -15.65
CA LYS A 140 -1.65 -10.63 -14.71
C LYS A 140 -1.23 -10.16 -13.32
N CYS A 141 -2.07 -9.33 -12.71
CA CYS A 141 -1.86 -8.77 -11.38
C CYS A 141 -3.04 -9.12 -10.48
N ILE A 142 -2.75 -9.61 -9.28
CA ILE A 142 -3.77 -9.96 -8.27
C ILE A 142 -3.65 -8.98 -7.11
N ASP A 143 -4.74 -8.28 -6.78
CA ASP A 143 -4.81 -7.36 -5.65
C ASP A 143 -3.69 -6.29 -5.68
N GLY A 144 -3.48 -5.67 -6.85
CA GLY A 144 -2.53 -4.57 -7.06
C GLY A 144 -1.20 -4.96 -7.70
N ILE A 145 -0.26 -3.99 -7.77
CA ILE A 145 1.01 -4.12 -8.48
C ILE A 145 1.98 -5.14 -7.82
N ALA A 146 1.83 -5.36 -6.52
CA ALA A 146 2.73 -6.19 -5.72
C ALA A 146 2.67 -7.68 -6.08
N ASN A 147 1.59 -8.15 -6.72
CA ASN A 147 1.46 -9.53 -7.21
C ASN A 147 1.24 -9.56 -8.72
N CYS A 148 2.02 -8.77 -9.46
CA CYS A 148 2.07 -8.85 -10.91
C CYS A 148 3.07 -9.90 -11.39
N ALA A 149 2.68 -10.66 -12.40
CA ALA A 149 3.52 -11.59 -13.10
C ALA A 149 3.24 -11.55 -14.60
N THR A 150 4.28 -11.76 -15.40
CA THR A 150 4.12 -11.97 -16.83
C THR A 150 3.73 -13.43 -17.05
N THR A 151 2.55 -13.67 -17.61
CA THR A 151 2.01 -15.01 -17.86
C THR A 151 2.41 -15.54 -19.22
N ALA A 152 2.51 -14.66 -20.22
CA ALA A 152 2.92 -15.03 -21.56
C ALA A 152 3.71 -13.91 -22.23
N ILE A 153 4.57 -14.28 -23.18
CA ILE A 153 5.42 -13.34 -23.92
C ILE A 153 5.56 -13.78 -25.38
N ARG A 154 5.68 -12.82 -26.30
CA ARG A 154 5.97 -13.08 -27.71
C ARG A 154 6.86 -12.00 -28.31
N PRO A 155 7.65 -12.31 -29.35
CA PRO A 155 8.39 -11.29 -30.08
C PRO A 155 7.42 -10.45 -30.91
N ILE A 156 7.70 -9.15 -31.01
CA ILE A 156 6.99 -8.25 -31.91
C ILE A 156 7.96 -7.50 -32.82
N SER A 157 7.45 -7.09 -33.98
CA SER A 157 8.21 -6.25 -34.91
C SER A 157 8.39 -4.84 -34.35
N ARG A 158 9.53 -4.22 -34.65
CA ARG A 158 9.96 -2.86 -34.25
C ARG A 158 9.07 -1.71 -34.77
N THR A 159 7.98 -2.01 -35.49
CA THR A 159 7.03 -0.99 -35.98
C THR A 159 5.99 -0.55 -34.94
N SER A 160 6.05 -1.05 -33.70
CA SER A 160 5.15 -0.61 -32.64
C SER A 160 5.37 0.88 -32.28
N PRO A 161 4.31 1.64 -31.92
CA PRO A 161 4.44 3.01 -31.42
C PRO A 161 5.33 3.15 -30.18
N HIS A 162 5.43 2.10 -29.34
CA HIS A 162 6.32 2.02 -28.17
C HIS A 162 7.70 1.46 -28.52
N ALA A 163 7.90 1.03 -29.77
CA ALA A 163 9.19 0.60 -30.29
C ALA A 163 10.14 1.75 -30.65
N ASN A 164 9.77 3.00 -30.34
CA ASN A 164 10.71 4.13 -30.36
C ASN A 164 11.63 4.20 -29.12
N GLY A 165 11.52 3.23 -28.20
CA GLY A 165 12.59 2.78 -27.32
C GLY A 165 12.95 3.70 -26.15
N THR A 166 12.63 3.22 -24.95
CA THR A 166 13.06 3.75 -23.63
C THR A 166 14.58 3.81 -23.48
N TYR A 167 15.30 2.99 -24.26
CA TYR A 167 16.74 3.09 -24.42
C TYR A 167 17.03 4.07 -25.54
N TRP A 168 17.44 5.28 -25.17
CA TRP A 168 18.06 6.24 -26.09
C TRP A 168 19.43 5.69 -26.52
N ALA A 169 19.42 4.64 -27.33
CA ALA A 169 20.58 3.86 -27.74
C ALA A 169 21.33 4.54 -28.91
N ASP A 170 21.57 5.84 -28.80
CA ASP A 170 22.52 6.47 -29.71
C ASP A 170 23.94 5.99 -29.36
N MET A 171 24.87 6.19 -30.29
CA MET A 171 26.26 5.78 -30.09
C MET A 171 26.90 6.36 -28.83
N ARG A 172 26.52 7.58 -28.44
CA ARG A 172 27.05 8.23 -27.25
C ARG A 172 26.54 7.54 -25.99
N ALA A 173 25.28 7.15 -25.95
CA ALA A 173 24.67 6.43 -24.85
C ALA A 173 25.34 5.08 -24.60
N ILE A 174 25.53 4.31 -25.66
CA ILE A 174 26.14 2.98 -25.57
C ILE A 174 27.62 3.08 -25.18
N HIS A 175 28.36 4.02 -25.76
CA HIS A 175 29.71 4.29 -25.34
C HIS A 175 29.77 4.69 -23.85
N THR A 176 28.86 5.55 -23.41
CA THR A 176 28.74 5.97 -22.00
C THR A 176 28.44 4.78 -21.09
N LEU A 177 27.46 3.95 -21.44
CA LEU A 177 27.07 2.73 -20.75
C LEU A 177 28.28 1.81 -20.49
N PHE A 178 29.01 1.43 -21.55
CA PHE A 178 30.15 0.53 -21.41
C PHE A 178 31.33 1.18 -20.70
N SER A 179 31.55 2.49 -20.88
CA SER A 179 32.59 3.22 -20.15
C SER A 179 32.40 3.20 -18.63
N TYR A 180 31.13 3.25 -18.16
CA TYR A 180 30.80 3.18 -16.73
C TYR A 180 30.72 1.76 -16.19
N LEU A 181 30.42 0.76 -17.03
CA LEU A 181 30.43 -0.64 -16.63
C LEU A 181 31.86 -1.22 -16.54
N ARG A 182 32.82 -0.65 -17.28
CA ARG A 182 34.23 -1.02 -17.22
C ARG A 182 34.75 -0.99 -15.78
N SER A 183 35.52 -2.00 -15.40
CA SER A 183 36.14 -2.09 -14.08
C SER A 183 37.62 -2.44 -14.08
N THR A 184 38.28 -2.45 -15.25
CA THR A 184 39.72 -2.70 -15.41
C THR A 184 40.55 -1.93 -14.39
N GLY A 185 41.37 -2.67 -13.62
CA GLY A 185 42.26 -2.08 -12.61
C GLY A 185 41.57 -1.77 -11.27
N SER A 186 40.27 -2.07 -11.13
CA SER A 186 39.59 -2.08 -9.84
C SER A 186 39.76 -3.44 -9.17
N GLU A 187 40.44 -3.46 -8.02
CA GLU A 187 40.62 -4.69 -7.22
C GLU A 187 39.32 -5.24 -6.62
N ARG A 188 38.22 -4.45 -6.65
CA ARG A 188 36.93 -4.79 -6.03
C ARG A 188 35.76 -4.29 -6.87
N SER A 189 35.58 -4.91 -8.04
CA SER A 189 34.42 -4.66 -8.89
C SER A 189 33.19 -5.43 -8.39
N LEU A 190 32.15 -4.73 -7.93
CA LEU A 190 30.90 -5.36 -7.49
C LEU A 190 30.21 -6.12 -8.64
N THR A 191 30.31 -5.60 -9.86
CA THR A 191 29.77 -6.25 -11.07
C THR A 191 30.53 -7.54 -11.37
N GLU A 192 31.86 -7.55 -11.22
CA GLU A 192 32.65 -8.77 -11.34
C GLU A 192 32.29 -9.79 -10.23
N ALA A 193 32.09 -9.30 -9.01
CA ALA A 193 31.67 -10.14 -7.89
C ALA A 193 30.28 -10.76 -8.12
N TYR A 194 29.35 -10.02 -8.73
CA TYR A 194 28.07 -10.54 -9.21
C TYR A 194 28.24 -11.63 -10.29
N PHE A 195 29.16 -11.43 -11.24
CA PHE A 195 29.46 -12.46 -12.25
C PHE A 195 29.98 -13.75 -11.63
N ARG A 196 30.69 -13.69 -10.50
CA ARG A 196 31.14 -14.91 -9.80
C ARG A 196 30.04 -15.55 -8.98
N ASN A 197 29.42 -14.77 -8.10
CA ASN A 197 28.39 -15.24 -7.18
C ASN A 197 27.26 -14.21 -7.11
N PRO A 198 26.12 -14.45 -7.80
CA PRO A 198 25.02 -13.52 -7.81
C PRO A 198 24.30 -13.49 -6.45
N ASP A 199 24.22 -14.60 -5.71
CA ASP A 199 23.46 -14.70 -4.47
C ASP A 199 24.09 -13.85 -3.36
N THR A 200 25.42 -13.87 -3.28
CA THR A 200 26.20 -13.16 -2.27
C THR A 200 27.44 -12.45 -2.85
N PRO A 201 27.27 -11.39 -3.67
CA PRO A 201 28.39 -10.76 -4.37
C PRO A 201 29.47 -10.24 -3.42
N LEU A 202 29.09 -9.70 -2.26
CA LEU A 202 30.05 -9.16 -1.28
C LEU A 202 30.98 -10.22 -0.68
N ALA A 203 30.59 -11.49 -0.71
CA ALA A 203 31.36 -12.61 -0.20
C ALA A 203 31.90 -13.51 -1.32
N ALA A 204 31.80 -13.09 -2.59
CA ALA A 204 32.19 -13.92 -3.73
C ALA A 204 33.61 -14.48 -3.59
N ASP A 205 34.60 -13.63 -3.27
CA ASP A 205 36.01 -14.03 -3.10
C ASP A 205 36.22 -15.11 -2.02
N ILE A 206 35.37 -15.14 -0.99
CA ILE A 206 35.46 -16.15 0.08
C ILE A 206 35.02 -17.52 -0.43
N TYR A 207 33.94 -17.57 -1.21
CA TYR A 207 33.38 -18.81 -1.73
C TYR A 207 34.10 -19.32 -2.96
N THR A 208 34.58 -18.42 -3.81
CA THR A 208 35.15 -18.78 -5.13
C THR A 208 36.68 -18.75 -5.15
N GLY A 209 37.33 -18.20 -4.11
CA GLY A 209 38.78 -18.03 -4.06
C GLY A 209 39.28 -16.89 -4.97
N SER A 210 40.59 -16.91 -5.25
CA SER A 210 41.28 -15.86 -6.01
C SER A 210 40.96 -15.83 -7.51
N THR A 211 40.55 -16.96 -8.07
CA THR A 211 40.23 -17.11 -9.49
C THR A 211 39.03 -18.05 -9.64
N PHE A 212 38.03 -17.65 -10.41
CA PHE A 212 36.80 -18.44 -10.58
C PHE A 212 36.33 -18.43 -12.03
N THR A 213 36.14 -19.62 -12.57
CA THR A 213 35.69 -19.81 -13.95
C THR A 213 34.21 -20.19 -13.96
N ILE A 214 33.43 -19.55 -14.83
CA ILE A 214 32.00 -19.85 -15.01
C ILE A 214 31.72 -20.36 -16.43
N PRO A 215 30.63 -21.14 -16.62
CA PRO A 215 30.15 -21.48 -17.95
C PRO A 215 29.78 -20.24 -18.77
N VAL A 216 30.00 -20.30 -20.09
CA VAL A 216 29.84 -19.16 -20.99
C VAL A 216 28.39 -18.73 -21.14
N ASP A 217 27.45 -19.68 -21.10
CA ASP A 217 26.01 -19.44 -21.10
C ASP A 217 25.56 -18.66 -19.86
N ILE A 218 26.05 -19.05 -18.68
CA ILE A 218 25.78 -18.34 -17.41
C ILE A 218 26.41 -16.95 -17.45
N PHE A 219 27.62 -16.81 -17.99
CA PHE A 219 28.25 -15.51 -18.18
C PHE A 219 27.41 -14.60 -19.08
N LEU A 220 26.96 -15.10 -20.25
CA LEU A 220 26.16 -14.35 -21.20
C LEU A 220 24.84 -13.88 -20.59
N LEU A 221 24.15 -14.75 -19.85
CA LEU A 221 22.93 -14.41 -19.12
C LEU A 221 23.17 -13.27 -18.13
N ARG A 222 24.19 -13.39 -17.27
CA ARG A 222 24.51 -12.40 -16.24
C ARG A 222 24.96 -11.07 -16.86
N LEU A 223 25.72 -11.12 -17.94
CA LEU A 223 26.14 -9.92 -18.69
C LEU A 223 24.94 -9.20 -19.29
N THR A 224 24.00 -9.95 -19.89
CA THR A 224 22.74 -9.40 -20.41
C THR A 224 21.94 -8.70 -19.32
N GLN A 225 21.84 -9.33 -18.14
CA GLN A 225 21.18 -8.73 -16.98
C GLN A 225 21.85 -7.44 -16.53
N VAL A 226 23.18 -7.42 -16.42
CA VAL A 226 23.96 -6.24 -16.02
C VAL A 226 23.77 -5.08 -17.00
N VAL A 227 23.87 -5.35 -18.30
CA VAL A 227 23.75 -4.35 -19.36
C VAL A 227 22.36 -3.72 -19.34
N ASN A 228 21.30 -4.52 -19.35
CA ASN A 228 19.93 -4.01 -19.30
C ASN A 228 19.62 -3.29 -17.98
N THR A 229 20.10 -3.80 -16.84
CA THR A 229 19.87 -3.16 -15.54
C THR A 229 20.45 -1.75 -15.52
N TYR A 230 21.70 -1.58 -15.99
CA TYR A 230 22.31 -0.26 -16.06
C TYR A 230 21.60 0.63 -17.07
N ALA A 231 21.26 0.09 -18.25
CA ALA A 231 20.62 0.84 -19.31
C ALA A 231 19.22 1.36 -18.92
N LEU A 232 18.41 0.54 -18.22
CA LEU A 232 17.10 0.96 -17.67
C LEU A 232 17.25 2.09 -16.65
N LEU A 233 18.22 1.96 -15.73
CA LEU A 233 18.47 2.98 -14.71
C LEU A 233 19.02 4.27 -15.31
N LEU A 234 19.84 4.15 -16.35
CA LEU A 234 20.36 5.29 -17.10
C LEU A 234 19.19 6.03 -17.79
N SER A 235 18.24 5.30 -18.40
CA SER A 235 17.01 5.88 -18.95
C SER A 235 16.15 6.56 -17.88
N ALA A 236 15.97 5.93 -16.72
CA ALA A 236 15.24 6.50 -15.60
C ALA A 236 15.86 7.82 -15.11
N SER A 237 17.20 7.95 -15.14
CA SER A 237 17.89 9.18 -14.76
C SER A 237 17.64 10.36 -15.70
N SER A 238 17.28 10.08 -16.96
CA SER A 238 16.92 11.06 -17.99
C SER A 238 15.43 11.41 -18.05
N GLY A 239 14.63 10.95 -17.07
CA GLY A 239 13.18 11.18 -17.01
C GLY A 239 12.36 9.89 -17.08
N GLY A 240 12.94 8.81 -17.60
CA GLY A 240 12.30 7.50 -17.72
C GLY A 240 11.10 7.47 -18.66
N GLU A 241 10.62 6.27 -18.95
CA GLU A 241 9.31 6.07 -19.58
C GLU A 241 8.40 5.27 -18.65
N VAL A 242 7.12 5.61 -18.71
CA VAL A 242 6.05 4.85 -18.08
C VAL A 242 5.44 3.96 -19.15
N TYR A 243 5.45 2.65 -18.90
CA TYR A 243 4.90 1.68 -19.82
C TYR A 243 3.39 1.55 -19.59
N THR A 244 2.63 1.74 -20.67
CA THR A 244 1.18 1.63 -20.64
C THR A 244 0.73 0.38 -21.39
N GLY A 245 -0.22 -0.34 -20.80
CA GLY A 245 -0.86 -1.51 -21.41
C GLY A 245 -2.35 -1.27 -21.62
N THR A 246 -2.96 -2.14 -22.43
CA THR A 246 -4.43 -2.19 -22.58
C THR A 246 -4.94 -3.48 -21.98
N GLY A 247 -5.98 -3.41 -21.16
CA GLY A 247 -6.52 -4.59 -20.50
C GLY A 247 -7.81 -4.34 -19.73
N THR A 248 -8.17 -5.33 -18.93
CA THR A 248 -9.42 -5.37 -18.17
C THR A 248 -9.12 -5.62 -16.70
N PHE A 249 -9.90 -4.95 -15.83
CA PHE A 249 -9.93 -5.20 -14.41
C PHE A 249 -11.23 -5.94 -14.05
N THR A 250 -11.11 -7.08 -13.39
CA THR A 250 -12.22 -7.86 -12.85
C THR A 250 -12.23 -7.69 -11.33
N ASP A 251 -13.27 -7.02 -10.83
CA ASP A 251 -13.47 -6.84 -9.39
C ASP A 251 -13.83 -8.18 -8.73
N SER A 252 -13.06 -8.58 -7.72
CA SER A 252 -13.31 -9.80 -6.93
C SER A 252 -13.97 -9.48 -5.58
N SER A 253 -14.24 -8.20 -5.29
CA SER A 253 -14.89 -7.82 -4.05
C SER A 253 -16.31 -8.40 -3.99
N PRO A 254 -16.68 -9.05 -2.87
CA PRO A 254 -18.06 -9.48 -2.68
C PRO A 254 -18.95 -8.23 -2.70
N PRO A 255 -20.18 -8.32 -3.23
CA PRO A 255 -21.11 -7.21 -3.15
C PRO A 255 -21.27 -6.80 -1.68
N PRO A 256 -21.39 -5.51 -1.36
CA PRO A 256 -21.52 -5.06 0.03
C PRO A 256 -22.73 -5.75 0.67
N VAL A 257 -22.48 -6.68 1.59
CA VAL A 257 -23.53 -7.34 2.37
C VAL A 257 -23.77 -6.50 3.61
N TYR A 258 -24.89 -5.78 3.63
CA TYR A 258 -25.35 -5.09 4.84
C TYR A 258 -25.92 -6.13 5.81
N GLU A 259 -25.13 -6.53 6.81
CA GLU A 259 -25.60 -7.43 7.86
C GLU A 259 -26.13 -6.63 9.06
N ILE A 260 -27.38 -6.87 9.43
CA ILE A 260 -27.96 -6.29 10.65
C ILE A 260 -27.46 -7.11 11.83
N SER A 261 -26.68 -6.46 12.70
CA SER A 261 -26.39 -7.05 14.01
C SER A 261 -27.62 -6.96 14.91
N TRP A 262 -28.37 -8.06 14.98
CA TRP A 262 -29.54 -8.19 15.85
C TRP A 262 -29.28 -7.82 17.32
N PRO A 263 -28.12 -8.17 17.93
CA PRO A 263 -27.78 -7.71 19.27
C PRO A 263 -27.73 -6.18 19.41
N TRP A 264 -27.05 -5.49 18.48
CA TRP A 264 -26.94 -4.03 18.51
C TRP A 264 -28.28 -3.35 18.25
N LEU A 265 -29.09 -3.91 17.34
CA LEU A 265 -30.44 -3.42 17.09
C LEU A 265 -31.32 -3.56 18.34
N ALA A 266 -31.27 -4.70 19.03
CA ALA A 266 -32.02 -4.93 20.26
C ALA A 266 -31.62 -3.94 21.37
N ILE A 267 -30.32 -3.72 21.57
CA ILE A 267 -29.80 -2.73 22.53
C ILE A 267 -30.31 -1.33 22.19
N SER A 268 -30.28 -0.95 20.91
CA SER A 268 -30.72 0.37 20.44
C SER A 268 -32.23 0.57 20.64
N ILE A 269 -33.04 -0.47 20.41
CA ILE A 269 -34.49 -0.43 20.65
C ILE A 269 -34.77 -0.25 22.14
N VAL A 270 -34.13 -1.04 23.00
CA VAL A 270 -34.31 -0.94 24.45
C VAL A 270 -33.93 0.45 24.96
N ALA A 271 -32.77 0.97 24.55
CA ALA A 271 -32.31 2.30 24.93
C ALA A 271 -33.31 3.39 24.48
N THR A 272 -33.76 3.33 23.23
CA THR A 272 -34.72 4.31 22.69
C THR A 272 -36.06 4.24 23.42
N SER A 273 -36.57 3.04 23.72
CA SER A 273 -37.78 2.87 24.51
C SER A 273 -37.64 3.45 25.92
N THR A 274 -36.50 3.26 26.60
CA THR A 274 -36.29 3.83 27.94
C THR A 274 -36.28 5.35 27.92
N ILE A 275 -35.68 5.98 26.90
CA ILE A 275 -35.68 7.44 26.73
C ILE A 275 -37.10 7.95 26.45
N ILE A 276 -37.86 7.27 25.59
CA ILE A 276 -39.25 7.63 25.28
C ILE A 276 -40.12 7.56 26.55
N VAL A 277 -40.00 6.47 27.33
CA VAL A 277 -40.73 6.34 28.60
C VAL A 277 -40.31 7.44 29.58
N GLY A 278 -39.01 7.70 29.69
CA GLY A 278 -38.46 8.77 30.54
C GLY A 278 -38.91 10.18 30.13
N ALA A 279 -39.20 10.42 28.85
CA ALA A 279 -39.75 11.69 28.38
C ALA A 279 -41.27 11.77 28.55
N PHE A 280 -41.98 10.66 28.34
CA PHE A 280 -43.44 10.62 28.39
C PHE A 280 -43.99 10.76 29.81
N VAL A 281 -43.35 10.11 30.81
CA VAL A 281 -43.82 10.14 32.20
C VAL A 281 -43.84 11.57 32.77
N PRO A 282 -42.77 12.37 32.70
CA PRO A 282 -42.79 13.77 33.15
C PRO A 282 -43.76 14.64 32.36
N ALA A 283 -43.87 14.44 31.04
CA ALA A 283 -44.84 15.18 30.22
C ALA A 283 -46.28 14.91 30.67
N LEU A 284 -46.61 13.64 30.95
CA LEU A 284 -47.92 13.26 31.47
C LEU A 284 -48.16 13.82 32.87
N LEU A 285 -47.17 13.72 33.78
CA LEU A 285 -47.24 14.32 35.12
C LEU A 285 -47.43 15.84 35.05
N GLY A 286 -46.79 16.52 34.09
CA GLY A 286 -46.94 17.95 33.82
C GLY A 286 -48.39 18.39 33.57
N PHE A 287 -49.21 17.53 32.96
CA PHE A 287 -50.64 17.82 32.79
C PHE A 287 -51.43 17.73 34.11
N PHE A 288 -50.95 16.99 35.10
CA PHE A 288 -51.60 16.80 36.40
C PHE A 288 -51.02 17.69 37.51
N THR A 289 -49.77 18.14 37.41
CA THR A 289 -49.12 19.03 38.38
C THR A 289 -49.67 20.45 38.26
N ARG A 290 -50.25 20.96 39.35
CA ARG A 290 -50.79 22.34 39.42
C ARG A 290 -49.80 23.35 39.99
N ASN A 291 -48.83 22.87 40.77
CA ASN A 291 -47.80 23.70 41.37
C ASN A 291 -46.57 23.76 40.47
N PRO A 292 -45.79 24.85 40.51
CA PRO A 292 -44.54 24.93 39.77
C PRO A 292 -43.56 23.84 40.23
N ASP A 293 -42.73 23.37 39.31
CA ASP A 293 -41.63 22.47 39.62
C ASP A 293 -40.65 23.18 40.54
N ILE A 294 -40.56 22.73 41.79
CA ILE A 294 -39.55 23.21 42.73
C ILE A 294 -38.29 22.40 42.49
N LEU A 295 -37.28 23.04 41.93
CA LEU A 295 -35.95 22.46 41.74
C LEU A 295 -35.28 22.27 43.11
N GLY A 296 -35.30 21.05 43.66
CA GLY A 296 -34.60 20.72 44.90
C GLY A 296 -35.12 19.49 45.63
N TYR A 297 -34.43 19.10 46.70
CA TYR A 297 -34.89 18.01 47.57
C TYR A 297 -36.07 18.48 48.43
N VAL A 298 -37.25 17.88 48.27
CA VAL A 298 -38.44 18.19 49.09
C VAL A 298 -38.13 18.08 50.60
N SER A 299 -37.15 17.27 51.00
CA SER A 299 -36.69 17.14 52.38
C SER A 299 -36.06 18.40 52.99
N THR A 300 -35.56 19.36 52.19
CA THR A 300 -35.11 20.65 52.72
C THR A 300 -36.30 21.54 53.08
N MET A 301 -37.37 21.52 52.27
CA MET A 301 -38.58 22.29 52.53
C MET A 301 -39.30 21.84 53.81
N THR A 302 -39.11 20.59 54.24
CA THR A 302 -39.66 20.12 55.53
C THR A 302 -38.88 20.63 56.74
N ARG A 303 -37.71 21.27 56.58
CA ARG A 303 -36.89 21.77 57.70
C ARG A 303 -37.41 23.09 58.25
N ASP A 304 -37.83 24.00 57.35
CA ASP A 304 -38.26 25.36 57.71
C ASP A 304 -39.77 25.55 57.59
N ALA A 305 -40.55 24.45 57.63
CA ALA A 305 -42.00 24.48 57.51
C ALA A 305 -42.67 24.65 58.88
N PRO A 306 -43.19 25.85 59.22
CA PRO A 306 -43.69 26.15 60.57
C PRO A 306 -44.91 25.32 60.97
N ASN A 307 -45.72 24.92 59.99
CA ASN A 307 -47.00 24.24 60.21
C ASN A 307 -46.91 22.71 60.03
N LEU A 308 -45.76 22.20 59.61
CA LEU A 308 -45.59 20.79 59.28
C LEU A 308 -45.26 19.97 60.53
N LYS A 309 -46.20 19.10 60.94
CA LYS A 309 -46.00 18.18 62.06
C LYS A 309 -45.15 17.00 61.61
N ILE A 310 -43.86 17.03 61.93
CA ILE A 310 -42.93 15.92 61.71
C ILE A 310 -42.54 15.25 63.04
N PRO A 311 -42.16 13.96 63.02
CA PRO A 311 -41.63 13.28 64.19
C PRO A 311 -40.42 14.03 64.79
N PRO A 312 -40.26 14.05 66.13
CA PRO A 312 -39.16 14.76 66.77
C PRO A 312 -37.81 14.19 66.34
N GLY A 313 -36.84 15.07 66.08
CA GLY A 313 -35.50 14.71 65.62
C GLY A 313 -35.28 14.98 64.12
N GLY A 314 -34.16 14.48 63.58
CA GLY A 314 -33.86 14.58 62.15
C GLY A 314 -33.45 15.96 61.62
N GLY A 315 -33.38 16.98 62.49
CA GLY A 315 -33.01 18.36 62.11
C GLY A 315 -31.58 18.52 61.60
N THR A 316 -30.67 17.61 61.95
CA THR A 316 -29.27 17.57 61.51
C THR A 316 -29.01 16.59 60.35
N LEU A 317 -30.01 15.83 59.92
CA LEU A 317 -29.85 14.83 58.86
C LEU A 317 -29.63 15.47 57.49
N GLY A 318 -28.83 14.80 56.64
CA GLY A 318 -28.69 15.14 55.23
C GLY A 318 -30.00 14.97 54.46
N GLY A 319 -30.07 15.52 53.24
CA GLY A 319 -31.30 15.54 52.45
C GLY A 319 -31.89 14.15 52.16
N MET A 320 -31.05 13.16 51.83
CA MET A 320 -31.48 11.78 51.58
C MET A 320 -31.94 11.07 52.86
N ASP A 321 -31.16 11.14 53.93
CA ASP A 321 -31.52 10.51 55.21
C ASP A 321 -32.79 11.10 55.82
N ARG A 322 -33.00 12.41 55.64
CA ARG A 322 -34.23 13.10 56.04
C ARG A 322 -35.43 12.68 55.17
N ALA A 323 -35.24 12.50 53.86
CA ALA A 323 -36.29 11.96 52.99
C ALA A 323 -36.65 10.52 53.38
N LEU A 324 -35.66 9.70 53.73
CA LEU A 324 -35.88 8.33 54.22
C LEU A 324 -36.57 8.31 55.58
N PHE A 325 -36.19 9.22 56.50
CA PHE A 325 -36.83 9.39 57.81
C PHE A 325 -38.31 9.80 57.69
N LEU A 326 -38.66 10.57 56.66
CA LEU A 326 -40.03 11.03 56.40
C LEU A 326 -40.74 10.19 55.32
N LYS A 327 -40.19 9.04 54.90
CA LYS A 327 -40.68 8.26 53.74
C LYS A 327 -42.15 7.85 53.83
N ASP A 328 -42.65 7.66 55.05
CA ASP A 328 -44.01 7.18 55.32
C ASP A 328 -45.01 8.35 55.51
N ILE A 329 -44.55 9.60 55.42
CA ILE A 329 -45.38 10.80 55.60
C ILE A 329 -45.73 11.36 54.22
N SER A 330 -47.02 11.36 53.90
CA SER A 330 -47.53 12.01 52.70
C SER A 330 -47.65 13.52 52.94
N ILE A 331 -46.81 14.27 52.23
CA ILE A 331 -46.79 15.73 52.25
C ILE A 331 -47.21 16.28 50.89
N ARG A 332 -47.79 17.47 50.89
CA ARG A 332 -48.23 18.20 49.69
C ARG A 332 -47.80 19.65 49.82
N LEU A 333 -47.28 20.20 48.72
CA LEU A 333 -47.25 21.65 48.52
C LEU A 333 -48.64 22.08 48.05
N GLY A 334 -49.32 22.91 48.83
CA GLY A 334 -50.72 23.22 48.59
C GLY A 334 -51.19 24.46 49.31
N GLU A 335 -52.47 24.74 49.17
CA GLU A 335 -53.12 25.85 49.84
C GLU A 335 -53.31 25.54 51.34
N ILE A 336 -52.75 26.40 52.19
CA ILE A 336 -52.91 26.40 53.64
C ILE A 336 -53.82 27.59 54.00
N THR A 337 -54.98 27.30 54.56
CA THR A 337 -55.91 28.29 55.13
C THR A 337 -55.69 28.39 56.63
N ASP A 338 -55.31 29.57 57.11
CA ASP A 338 -55.26 29.90 58.52
C ASP A 338 -56.56 30.65 58.86
N ASP A 339 -57.32 30.19 59.86
CA ASP A 339 -58.60 30.80 60.28
C ASP A 339 -58.44 32.27 60.74
N SER A 340 -57.19 32.73 60.96
CA SER A 340 -56.86 34.06 61.44
C SER A 340 -56.54 35.11 60.35
N VAL A 341 -56.38 34.72 59.07
CA VAL A 341 -55.97 35.63 57.98
C VAL A 341 -56.87 35.45 56.76
N SER A 342 -57.36 36.57 56.18
CA SER A 342 -58.27 36.56 55.02
C SER A 342 -57.61 36.19 53.68
N VAL A 343 -56.35 35.75 53.68
CA VAL A 343 -55.55 35.50 52.47
C VAL A 343 -54.89 34.12 52.57
N SER A 344 -55.18 33.26 51.58
CA SER A 344 -54.59 31.92 51.47
C SER A 344 -53.14 31.95 50.99
N ARG A 345 -52.29 31.07 51.53
CA ARG A 345 -50.86 30.96 51.15
C ARG A 345 -50.54 29.57 50.61
N ILE A 346 -49.50 29.48 49.77
CA ILE A 346 -48.95 28.18 49.34
C ILE A 346 -47.86 27.76 50.34
N GLY A 347 -48.00 26.55 50.89
CA GLY A 347 -47.00 26.00 51.79
C GLY A 347 -46.98 24.47 51.77
N ILE A 348 -45.97 23.89 52.42
CA ILE A 348 -45.85 22.44 52.56
C ILE A 348 -46.58 21.99 53.83
N GLY A 349 -47.46 21.01 53.69
CA GLY A 349 -48.23 20.46 54.79
C GLY A 349 -48.48 18.97 54.58
N THR A 350 -48.95 18.30 55.63
CA THR A 350 -49.56 16.97 55.51
C THR A 350 -50.88 17.06 54.74
N LEU A 351 -51.41 15.94 54.24
CA LEU A 351 -52.60 15.93 53.37
C LEU A 351 -53.86 16.53 54.03
N ASP A 352 -53.92 16.54 55.36
CA ASP A 352 -54.95 17.17 56.19
C ASP A 352 -54.73 18.68 56.39
N GLN A 353 -53.49 19.15 56.30
CA GLN A 353 -53.12 20.56 56.52
C GLN A 353 -53.07 21.38 55.23
N ALA A 354 -52.81 20.73 54.08
CA ALA A 354 -52.65 21.40 52.79
C ALA A 354 -53.61 20.82 51.73
N SER A 355 -54.50 21.68 51.24
CA SER A 355 -55.42 21.35 50.15
C SER A 355 -54.75 21.52 48.77
N PRO A 356 -55.24 20.88 47.70
CA PRO A 356 -54.68 21.08 46.36
C PRO A 356 -54.81 22.54 45.91
N SER A 357 -53.75 23.10 45.32
CA SER A 357 -53.77 24.46 44.78
C SER A 357 -54.83 24.62 43.67
N ASN A 358 -55.42 25.82 43.60
CA ASN A 358 -56.47 26.17 42.65
C ASN A 358 -55.91 26.95 41.46
N LYS A 359 -56.25 26.52 40.25
CA LYS A 359 -55.78 27.14 39.00
C LYS A 359 -56.41 28.53 38.86
N GLY A 360 -55.59 29.58 38.75
CA GLY A 360 -56.03 30.96 38.55
C GLY A 360 -56.27 31.78 39.83
N ARG A 361 -56.03 31.21 41.02
CA ARG A 361 -56.06 31.98 42.29
C ARG A 361 -54.69 32.60 42.54
N LEU A 362 -54.66 33.88 42.93
CA LEU A 362 -53.45 34.54 43.42
C LEU A 362 -53.27 34.19 44.90
N TYR A 363 -52.08 33.70 45.24
CA TYR A 363 -51.64 33.41 46.60
C TYR A 363 -50.62 34.47 47.02
N GLU A 364 -50.60 34.84 48.30
CA GLU A 364 -49.65 35.82 48.86
C GLU A 364 -48.32 35.19 49.25
#